data_AF-A0A7C1RDW4-F1
#
_entry.id   AF-A0A7C1RDW4-F1
#
_cell.length_a   1.000
_cell.length_b   1.000
_cell.length_c   1.000
_cell.angle_alpha   90.00
_cell.angle_beta   90.00
_cell.angle_gamma   90.00
#
_symmetry.space_group_name_H-M   'P 1'
#
loop_
_entity.id
_entity.type
_entity.pdbx_description
1 polymer ?
#
loop_
_entity_poly.entity_id
_entity_poly.type
_entity_poly.pdbx_seq_one_letter_code
_entity_poly.pdbx_strand_id
1 'polypeptide(L)' 'MTLWTDKFVWGVCLNFPEEVELNDNYFDLFPHARKEIMLRGKEEKVNQLKIDTMNTLMRKI' A
#
# COMPACT_ATOMS: atom_id res chain seq x y z
N MET A 1 -3.07 9.61 1.50
CA MET A 1 -2.79 8.64 2.58
C MET A 1 -1.30 8.65 2.89
N THR A 2 -0.90 8.48 4.14
CA THR A 2 0.51 8.40 4.54
C THR A 2 0.82 7.02 5.11
N LEU A 3 1.86 6.37 4.60
CA LEU A 3 2.32 5.05 5.02
C LEU A 3 3.71 5.16 5.66
N TRP A 4 3.94 4.38 6.71
CA TRP A 4 5.24 4.23 7.37
C TRP A 4 5.31 2.87 8.08
N THR A 5 6.52 2.44 8.44
CA THR A 5 6.77 1.15 9.10
C THR A 5 8.04 1.24 9.96
N ASP A 6 8.17 0.35 10.94
CA ASP A 6 9.36 0.15 11.77
C ASP A 6 10.38 -0.80 11.13
N LYS A 7 10.01 -1.50 10.05
CA LYS A 7 10.83 -2.51 9.38
C LYS A 7 10.89 -2.27 7.89
N PHE A 8 11.86 -2.88 7.21
CA PHE A 8 11.86 -2.88 5.76
C PHE A 8 10.68 -3.71 5.23
N VAL A 9 9.90 -3.12 4.33
CA VAL A 9 8.78 -3.77 3.66
C VAL A 9 8.98 -3.68 2.16
N TRP A 10 9.13 -4.84 1.51
CA TRP A 10 9.33 -4.97 0.08
C TRP A 10 8.00 -5.06 -0.65
N GLY A 11 7.87 -4.31 -1.75
CA GLY A 11 6.75 -4.40 -2.69
C GLY A 11 5.39 -4.25 -2.03
N VAL A 12 5.15 -3.10 -1.39
CA VAL A 12 3.84 -2.71 -0.84
C VAL A 12 2.83 -2.60 -1.97
N CYS A 13 1.77 -3.39 -1.90
CA CYS A 13 0.68 -3.42 -2.86
C CYS A 13 -0.59 -2.89 -2.19
N LEU A 14 -1.13 -1.80 -2.73
CA LEU A 14 -2.40 -1.21 -2.34
C LEU A 14 -3.50 -1.73 -3.27
N ASN A 15 -4.42 -2.51 -2.71
CA ASN A 15 -5.50 -3.19 -3.43
C ASN A 15 -6.85 -2.57 -3.07
N PHE A 16 -7.65 -2.26 -4.09
CA PHE A 16 -9.03 -1.78 -3.95
C PHE A 16 -9.96 -2.69 -4.78
N PRO A 17 -11.20 -2.92 -4.34
CA PRO A 17 -12.13 -3.83 -5.04
C PRO A 17 -12.70 -3.23 -6.34
N GLU A 18 -12.62 -1.92 -6.51
CA GLU A 18 -13.04 -1.17 -7.72
C GLU A 18 -11.99 -0.09 -8.04
N GLU A 19 -12.14 0.58 -9.18
CA GLU A 19 -11.19 1.58 -9.69
C GLU A 19 -11.03 2.78 -8.74
N VAL A 20 -10.02 2.69 -7.88
CA VAL A 20 -9.39 3.82 -7.18
C VAL A 20 -8.07 4.08 -7.89
N GLU A 21 -7.90 5.28 -8.42
CA GLU A 21 -6.65 5.69 -9.05
C GLU A 21 -5.59 5.98 -7.99
N LEU A 22 -4.38 5.51 -8.24
CA LEU A 22 -3.20 5.70 -7.40
C LEU A 22 -2.12 6.40 -8.22
N ASN A 23 -1.39 7.31 -7.59
CA ASN A 23 -0.18 7.88 -8.21
C ASN A 23 1.02 6.92 -8.15
N ASP A 24 1.01 5.97 -7.22
CA ASP A 24 2.10 5.03 -7.00
C ASP A 24 1.61 3.75 -6.30
N ASN A 25 2.18 2.61 -6.67
CA ASN A 25 1.90 1.28 -6.11
C ASN A 25 3.11 0.36 -6.32
N TYR A 26 3.18 -0.78 -5.62
CA TYR A 26 4.29 -1.74 -5.71
C TYR A 26 5.66 -1.17 -5.32
N PHE A 27 5.68 -0.29 -4.30
CA PHE A 27 6.90 0.38 -3.84
C PHE A 27 7.47 -0.23 -2.56
N ASP A 28 8.73 0.10 -2.27
CA ASP A 28 9.37 -0.28 -1.01
C ASP A 28 9.18 0.78 0.07
N LEU A 29 9.04 0.33 1.32
CA LEU A 29 9.07 1.19 2.49
C LEU A 29 10.29 0.84 3.35
N PHE A 30 11.12 1.87 3.57
CA PHE A 30 12.25 1.81 4.48
C PHE A 30 11.81 2.15 5.92
N PRO A 31 12.48 1.61 6.95
CA PRO A 31 12.16 1.91 8.34
C PRO A 31 12.10 3.41 8.61
N HIS A 32 11.03 3.86 9.26
CA HIS A 32 10.75 5.25 9.64
C HIS A 32 10.59 6.25 8.49
N ALA A 33 10.74 5.82 7.24
CA ALA A 33 10.41 6.64 6.08
C ALA A 33 8.88 6.81 5.97
N ARG A 34 8.46 8.02 5.62
CA ARG A 34 7.06 8.32 5.32
C ARG A 34 6.90 8.39 3.81
N LYS A 35 5.86 7.73 3.29
CA LYS A 35 5.47 7.82 1.90
C LYS A 35 4.05 8.31 1.78
N GLU A 36 3.85 9.28 0.91
CA GLU A 36 2.54 9.86 0.62
C GLU A 36 2.02 9.31 -0.69
N ILE A 37 0.80 8.77 -0.64
CA ILE A 37 0.09 8.23 -1.80
C ILE A 37 -1.18 9.05 -2.00
N MET A 38 -1.33 9.57 -3.21
CA MET A 38 -2.54 10.25 -3.64
C MET A 38 -3.55 9.20 -4.10
N LEU A 39 -4.76 9.26 -3.54
CA LEU A 39 -5.88 8.39 -3.88
C LEU A 39 -6.94 9.24 -4.56
N ARG A 40 -7.47 8.78 -5.69
CA ARG A 40 -8.64 9.40 -6.34
C ARG A 40 -9.71 8.35 -6.59
N GLY A 41 -10.88 8.58 -6.02
CA GLY A 41 -12.02 7.67 -6.09
C GLY A 41 -13.09 8.10 -5.10
N LYS A 42 -14.21 7.39 -5.08
CA LYS A 42 -15.26 7.62 -4.08
C LYS A 42 -14.81 7.14 -2.70
N GLU A 43 -15.18 7.87 -1.65
CA GLU A 43 -14.75 7.59 -0.28
C GLU A 43 -15.10 6.17 0.16
N GLU A 44 -16.31 5.69 -0.16
CA GLU A 44 -16.74 4.33 0.19
C GLU A 44 -15.90 3.23 -0.46
N LYS A 45 -15.23 3.53 -1.59
CA LYS A 45 -14.33 2.60 -2.28
C LYS A 45 -12.92 2.69 -1.70
N VAL A 46 -12.46 3.90 -1.41
CA VAL A 46 -11.17 4.15 -0.74
C VAL A 46 -11.10 3.45 0.63
N ASN A 47 -12.21 3.45 1.37
CA ASN A 47 -12.29 2.80 2.69
C ASN A 47 -12.21 1.26 2.65
N GLN A 48 -12.22 0.66 1.46
CA GLN A 48 -12.08 -0.79 1.27
C GLN A 48 -10.62 -1.21 0.95
N LEU A 49 -9.66 -0.33 1.21
CA LEU A 49 -8.22 -0.59 1.01
C LEU A 49 -7.77 -1.88 1.71
N LYS A 50 -7.08 -2.73 0.96
CA LYS A 50 -6.26 -3.82 1.48
C LYS A 50 -4.80 -3.56 1.15
N ILE A 51 -3.91 -3.83 2.10
CA ILE A 51 -2.47 -3.66 1.91
C ILE A 51 -1.83 -5.04 1.99
N ASP A 52 -1.18 -5.44 0.90
CA ASP A 52 -0.37 -6.64 0.82
C ASP A 52 1.12 -6.27 0.70
N THR A 53 2.00 -7.20 1.05
CA THR A 53 3.46 -6.99 0.95
C THR A 53 4.12 -8.26 0.45
N MET A 54 5.21 -8.13 -0.30
CA MET A 54 5.98 -9.29 -0.76
C MET A 54 6.59 -10.06 0.41
N ASN A 55 7.03 -9.38 1.48
CA ASN A 55 7.53 -10.02 2.69
C ASN A 55 6.53 -11.04 3.26
N THR A 56 5.24 -10.68 3.29
CA THR A 56 4.17 -11.56 3.82
C THR A 56 3.86 -12.71 2.87
N LEU A 57 3.86 -12.47 1.56
CA LEU A 57 3.59 -13.50 0.56
C LEU A 57 4.70 -14.56 0.55
N MET A 58 5.97 -14.13 0.59
CA MET A 58 7.13 -15.04 0.58
C MET A 58 7.24 -15.89 1.84
N ARG A 59 6.68 -15.45 2.97
CA ARG A 59 6.63 -16.26 4.21
C ARG A 59 5.60 -17.39 4.18
N LYS A 60 4.66 -17.36 3.23
CA LYS A 60 3.61 -18.38 3.08
C LYS A 60 4.01 -19.50 2.12
N ILE A 61 5.14 -19.35 1.42
CA ILE A 61 5.76 -20.36 0.55
C ILE A 61 6.85 -21.05 1.36
#